data_AF-A0A2D9JK87-F1
#
_entry.id   AF-A0A2D9JK87-F1
#
_cell.length_a   1.000
_cell.length_b   1.000
_cell.length_c   1.000
_cell.angle_alpha   90.00
_cell.angle_beta   90.00
_cell.angle_gamma   90.00
#
_symmetry.space_group_name_H-M   'P 1'
#
loop_
_entity.id
_entity.type
_entity.pdbx_description
1 polymer ?
#
loop_
_entity_poly.entity_id
_entity_poly.type
_entity_poly.pdbx_seq_one_letter_code
_entity_poly.pdbx_strand_id
1 'polypeptide(L)'
;MGLFYAGPGIGVVLAAVLVAPWLFTDATSWPNAWLTMGAATAAAVTGWWSILGVGAIAASWIWSGFMLRSRDGTALATMIGLTGLASILPVVVPNDIGVTISFALFGLVFLSTIAATTNLVRIARNAAQQAYWIGIFTVVFGVGQIVGPVATGAIADYLGSTNSVLVVSCGLLIVGAVIARYQRNVD
;
A
#
# COMPACT_ATOMS: atom_id res chain seq x y z
N MET A 1 4.63 -25.11 3.80
CA MET A 1 5.89 -25.84 3.49
C MET A 1 6.43 -25.52 2.10
N GLY A 2 5.68 -25.59 1.00
CA GLY A 2 6.24 -25.31 -0.36
C GLY A 2 6.82 -23.91 -0.60
N LEU A 3 6.28 -22.87 0.05
CA LEU A 3 6.74 -21.48 -0.11
C LEU A 3 8.05 -21.17 0.64
N PHE A 4 8.31 -21.90 1.73
CA PHE A 4 9.61 -21.91 2.41
C PHE A 4 10.71 -22.62 1.60
N TYR A 5 10.37 -23.35 0.53
CA TYR A 5 11.36 -24.00 -0.36
C TYR A 5 11.51 -23.27 -1.72
N ALA A 6 10.47 -22.57 -2.19
CA ALA A 6 10.55 -21.78 -3.43
C ALA A 6 11.34 -20.48 -3.26
N GLY A 7 11.19 -19.78 -2.12
CA GLY A 7 11.91 -18.54 -1.81
C GLY A 7 13.44 -18.72 -1.71
N PRO A 8 13.95 -19.72 -0.97
CA PRO A 8 15.37 -20.02 -0.94
C PRO A 8 15.92 -20.46 -2.29
N GLY A 9 15.12 -21.17 -3.11
CA GLY A 9 15.53 -21.58 -4.46
C GLY A 9 15.78 -20.38 -5.38
N ILE A 10 14.86 -19.41 -5.40
CA ILE A 10 15.04 -18.16 -6.17
C ILE A 10 16.21 -17.36 -5.60
N GLY A 11 16.32 -17.24 -4.28
CA GLY A 11 17.45 -16.55 -3.63
C GLY A 11 18.81 -17.18 -3.95
N VAL A 12 18.90 -18.51 -3.97
CA VAL A 12 20.11 -19.26 -4.35
C VAL A 12 20.41 -19.10 -5.83
N VAL A 13 19.41 -19.14 -6.72
CA VAL A 13 19.60 -18.92 -8.16
C VAL A 13 20.05 -17.49 -8.43
N LEU A 14 19.42 -16.50 -7.80
CA LEU A 14 19.82 -15.09 -7.94
C LEU A 14 21.20 -14.84 -7.35
N ALA A 15 21.53 -15.42 -6.20
CA ALA A 15 22.87 -15.36 -5.64
C ALA A 15 23.89 -16.02 -6.58
N ALA A 16 23.59 -17.19 -7.14
CA ALA A 16 24.45 -17.85 -8.11
C ALA A 16 24.64 -16.98 -9.37
N VAL A 17 23.58 -16.37 -9.92
CA VAL A 17 23.69 -15.55 -11.13
C VAL A 17 24.40 -14.22 -10.88
N LEU A 18 24.12 -13.55 -9.76
CA LEU A 18 24.62 -12.20 -9.48
C LEU A 18 25.99 -12.18 -8.82
N VAL A 19 26.35 -13.26 -8.11
CA VAL A 19 27.60 -13.36 -7.33
C VAL A 19 28.62 -14.28 -8.01
N ALA A 20 28.21 -15.36 -8.69
CA ALA A 20 29.17 -16.29 -9.31
C ALA A 20 30.11 -15.63 -10.34
N PRO A 21 29.68 -14.66 -11.18
CA PRO A 21 30.60 -13.97 -12.09
C PRO A 21 31.75 -13.28 -11.37
N TRP A 22 31.56 -12.85 -10.12
CA TRP A 22 32.58 -12.19 -9.31
C TRP A 22 33.43 -13.18 -8.53
N LEU A 23 32.89 -14.35 -8.16
CA LEU A 23 33.64 -15.39 -7.43
C LEU A 23 34.86 -15.91 -8.19
N PHE A 24 34.78 -15.93 -9.53
CA PHE A 24 35.81 -16.48 -10.40
C PHE A 24 36.77 -15.42 -10.97
N THR A 25 36.67 -14.16 -10.55
CA THR A 25 37.56 -13.08 -11.03
C THR A 25 38.78 -12.94 -10.13
N ASP A 26 38.66 -12.33 -8.93
CA ASP A 26 39.76 -12.14 -7.98
C ASP A 26 39.23 -12.03 -6.53
N ALA A 27 40.06 -12.31 -5.52
CA ALA A 27 39.65 -12.28 -4.10
C ALA A 27 39.14 -10.91 -3.59
N THR A 28 39.43 -9.83 -4.33
CA THR A 28 39.01 -8.45 -4.02
C THR A 28 37.71 -8.04 -4.71
N SER A 29 37.05 -8.93 -5.48
CA SER A 29 35.84 -8.64 -6.25
C SER A 29 34.56 -8.55 -5.41
N TRP A 30 34.62 -8.88 -4.11
CA TRP A 30 33.46 -8.89 -3.22
C TRP A 30 32.66 -7.57 -3.20
N PRO A 31 33.25 -6.35 -3.30
CA PRO A 31 32.46 -5.12 -3.35
C PRO A 31 31.58 -5.05 -4.61
N ASN A 32 32.06 -5.56 -5.75
CA ASN A 32 31.29 -5.57 -6.99
C ASN A 32 30.12 -6.55 -6.90
N ALA A 33 30.30 -7.70 -6.24
CA ALA A 33 29.19 -8.63 -5.95
C ALA A 33 28.12 -7.98 -5.05
N TRP A 34 28.55 -7.20 -4.04
CA TRP A 34 27.61 -6.42 -3.22
C TRP A 34 26.88 -5.35 -4.03
N LEU A 35 27.59 -4.65 -4.91
CA LEU A 35 26.99 -3.63 -5.79
C LEU A 35 25.97 -4.24 -6.76
N THR A 36 26.24 -5.41 -7.35
CA THR A 36 25.27 -6.06 -8.26
C THR A 36 24.02 -6.54 -7.53
N MET A 37 24.17 -7.10 -6.33
CA MET A 37 23.03 -7.50 -5.49
C MET A 37 22.21 -6.27 -5.04
N GLY A 38 22.88 -5.19 -4.65
CA GLY A 38 22.25 -3.93 -4.28
C GLY A 38 21.50 -3.32 -5.46
N ALA A 39 22.11 -3.28 -6.64
CA ALA A 39 21.47 -2.78 -7.87
C ALA A 39 20.25 -3.60 -8.28
N ALA A 40 20.32 -4.94 -8.19
CA ALA A 40 19.19 -5.82 -8.47
C ALA A 40 18.02 -5.58 -7.50
N THR A 41 18.32 -5.45 -6.20
CA THR A 41 17.32 -5.14 -5.18
C THR A 41 16.69 -3.78 -5.41
N ALA A 42 17.51 -2.76 -5.69
CA ALA A 42 17.03 -1.43 -6.01
C ALA A 42 16.10 -1.44 -7.23
N ALA A 43 16.49 -2.13 -8.31
CA ALA A 43 15.66 -2.26 -9.51
C ALA A 43 14.30 -2.92 -9.23
N ALA A 44 14.26 -3.99 -8.42
CA ALA A 44 13.01 -4.65 -8.03
C ALA A 44 12.11 -3.72 -7.21
N VAL A 45 12.67 -3.05 -6.20
CA VAL A 45 11.96 -2.08 -5.36
C VAL A 45 11.42 -0.92 -6.21
N THR A 46 12.25 -0.36 -7.10
CA THR A 46 11.84 0.68 -8.05
C THR A 46 10.72 0.19 -8.96
N GLY A 47 10.75 -1.06 -9.42
CA GLY A 47 9.68 -1.67 -10.21
C GLY A 47 8.34 -1.65 -9.48
N TRP A 48 8.29 -2.11 -8.23
CA TRP A 48 7.06 -2.10 -7.43
C TRP A 48 6.55 -0.67 -7.15
N TRP A 49 7.43 0.26 -6.80
CA TRP A 49 7.05 1.66 -6.62
C TRP A 49 6.55 2.33 -7.91
N SER A 50 7.13 1.96 -9.05
CA SER A 50 6.68 2.44 -10.36
C SER A 50 5.28 1.92 -10.69
N ILE A 51 4.99 0.65 -10.40
CA ILE A 51 3.65 0.07 -10.57
C ILE A 51 2.62 0.80 -9.70
N LEU A 52 2.95 1.07 -8.44
CA LEU A 52 2.09 1.85 -7.55
C LEU A 52 1.86 3.26 -8.10
N GLY A 53 2.92 3.94 -8.57
CA GLY A 53 2.83 5.27 -9.16
C GLY A 53 1.96 5.32 -10.43
N VAL A 54 2.14 4.35 -11.34
CA VAL A 54 1.30 4.21 -12.54
C VAL A 54 -0.15 3.92 -12.14
N GLY A 55 -0.38 3.05 -11.15
CA GLY A 55 -1.71 2.79 -10.59
C GLY A 55 -2.35 4.05 -10.02
N ALA A 56 -1.59 4.86 -9.29
CA ALA A 56 -2.05 6.13 -8.71
C ALA A 56 -2.45 7.16 -9.77
N ILE A 57 -1.71 7.23 -10.88
CA ILE A 57 -2.08 8.05 -12.04
C ILE A 57 -3.38 7.50 -12.65
N ALA A 58 -3.41 6.20 -12.96
CA ALA A 58 -4.54 5.49 -13.58
C ALA A 58 -5.85 5.58 -12.77
N ALA A 59 -5.74 5.68 -11.44
CA ALA A 59 -6.84 5.71 -10.49
C ALA A 59 -7.87 6.79 -10.81
N SER A 60 -7.42 7.99 -11.21
CA SER A 60 -8.29 9.13 -11.49
C SER A 60 -9.31 8.81 -12.60
N TRP A 61 -8.88 8.14 -13.68
CA TRP A 61 -9.77 7.75 -14.77
C TRP A 61 -10.66 6.57 -14.39
N ILE A 62 -10.09 5.53 -13.78
CA ILE A 62 -10.81 4.30 -13.41
C ILE A 62 -11.97 4.59 -12.45
N TRP A 63 -11.74 5.46 -11.46
CA TRP A 63 -12.72 5.74 -10.42
C TRP A 63 -13.59 6.96 -10.68
N SER A 64 -13.25 7.82 -11.66
CA SER A 64 -14.01 9.05 -11.97
C SER A 64 -15.52 8.82 -12.06
N GLY A 65 -15.96 7.86 -12.87
CA GLY A 65 -17.37 7.55 -13.07
C GLY A 65 -18.06 7.01 -11.81
N PHE A 66 -17.35 6.22 -11.00
CA PHE A 66 -17.89 5.69 -9.74
C PHE A 66 -18.03 6.78 -8.67
N MET A 67 -17.04 7.67 -8.57
CA MET A 67 -17.06 8.80 -7.63
C MET A 67 -18.20 9.76 -7.94
N LEU A 68 -18.45 10.06 -9.22
CA LEU A 68 -19.54 10.95 -9.64
C LEU A 68 -20.95 10.39 -9.36
N ARG A 69 -21.10 9.07 -9.34
CA ARG A 69 -22.38 8.40 -9.06
C ARG A 69 -22.67 8.26 -7.57
N SER A 70 -21.63 8.33 -6.73
CA SER A 70 -21.76 8.14 -5.29
C SER A 70 -22.26 9.42 -4.62
N ARG A 71 -23.39 9.33 -3.92
CA ARG A 71 -24.04 10.46 -3.22
C ARG A 71 -23.93 10.41 -1.70
N ASP A 72 -23.22 9.41 -1.18
CA ASP A 72 -23.03 9.14 0.24
C ASP A 72 -21.60 8.63 0.47
N GLY A 73 -21.31 8.16 1.69
CA GLY A 73 -20.02 7.57 2.05
C GLY A 73 -19.68 6.25 1.35
N THR A 74 -20.49 5.75 0.40
CA THR A 74 -20.21 4.49 -0.32
C THR A 74 -18.89 4.53 -1.07
N ALA A 75 -18.57 5.65 -1.74
CA ALA A 75 -17.29 5.79 -2.43
C ALA A 75 -16.11 5.65 -1.48
N LEU A 76 -16.18 6.33 -0.33
CA LEU A 76 -15.15 6.28 0.70
C LEU A 76 -15.02 4.88 1.30
N ALA A 77 -16.14 4.24 1.63
CA ALA A 77 -16.18 2.88 2.17
C ALA A 77 -15.52 1.87 1.21
N THR A 78 -15.84 1.94 -0.08
CA THR A 78 -15.24 1.06 -1.09
C THR A 78 -13.73 1.26 -1.20
N MET A 79 -13.24 2.51 -1.23
CA MET A 79 -11.80 2.76 -1.34
C MET A 79 -11.03 2.29 -0.10
N ILE A 80 -11.57 2.53 1.09
CA ILE A 80 -10.96 2.04 2.35
C ILE A 80 -10.96 0.51 2.36
N GLY A 81 -12.07 -0.13 1.98
CA GLY A 81 -12.17 -1.59 1.93
C GLY A 81 -11.19 -2.23 0.94
N LEU A 82 -11.07 -1.66 -0.27
CA LEU A 82 -10.08 -2.11 -1.26
C LEU A 82 -8.64 -1.87 -0.79
N THR A 83 -8.38 -0.79 -0.06
CA THR A 83 -7.07 -0.55 0.57
C THR A 83 -6.75 -1.63 1.61
N GLY A 84 -7.75 -2.04 2.40
CA GLY A 84 -7.64 -3.17 3.32
C GLY A 84 -7.30 -4.47 2.60
N LEU A 85 -8.02 -4.79 1.52
CA LEU A 85 -7.74 -5.95 0.69
C LEU A 85 -6.35 -5.92 0.04
N ALA A 86 -5.89 -4.76 -0.42
CA ALA A 86 -4.53 -4.61 -0.92
C ALA A 86 -3.51 -4.92 0.19
N SER A 87 -3.71 -4.38 1.39
CA SER A 87 -2.75 -4.53 2.50
C SER A 87 -2.55 -5.98 2.97
N ILE A 88 -3.59 -6.82 2.89
CA ILE A 88 -3.52 -8.22 3.37
C ILE A 88 -2.98 -9.19 2.31
N LEU A 89 -2.94 -8.77 1.05
CA LEU A 89 -2.61 -9.65 -0.07
C LEU A 89 -1.22 -10.29 0.03
N PRO A 90 -0.15 -9.60 0.46
CA PRO A 90 1.17 -10.21 0.66
C PRO A 90 1.19 -11.27 1.77
N VAL A 91 0.21 -11.25 2.70
CA VAL A 91 0.09 -12.26 3.75
C VAL A 91 -0.60 -13.52 3.22
N VAL A 92 -1.65 -13.35 2.43
CA VAL A 92 -2.44 -14.47 1.87
C VAL A 92 -1.71 -15.14 0.70
N VAL A 93 -1.00 -14.35 -0.10
CA VAL A 93 -0.23 -14.79 -1.27
C VAL A 93 1.22 -14.33 -1.08
N PRO A 94 2.04 -15.04 -0.29
CA PRO A 94 3.37 -14.57 0.12
C PRO A 94 4.45 -14.81 -0.94
N ASN A 95 4.18 -14.42 -2.18
CA ASN A 95 5.10 -14.49 -3.31
C ASN A 95 5.15 -13.15 -4.07
N ASP A 96 6.06 -13.03 -5.04
CA ASP A 96 6.25 -11.80 -5.82
C ASP A 96 4.98 -11.36 -6.55
N ILE A 97 4.13 -12.30 -6.96
CA ILE A 97 2.85 -12.00 -7.61
C ILE A 97 1.90 -11.32 -6.62
N GLY A 98 1.78 -11.84 -5.40
CA GLY A 98 0.95 -11.25 -4.36
C GLY A 98 1.39 -9.85 -3.97
N VAL A 99 2.70 -9.62 -3.84
CA VAL A 99 3.28 -8.29 -3.62
C VAL A 99 3.00 -7.36 -4.80
N THR A 100 3.20 -7.84 -6.03
CA THR A 100 2.98 -7.02 -7.24
C THR A 100 1.52 -6.59 -7.40
N ILE A 101 0.57 -7.51 -7.19
CA ILE A 101 -0.86 -7.20 -7.21
C ILE A 101 -1.22 -6.26 -6.07
N SER A 102 -0.61 -6.43 -4.89
CA SER A 102 -0.79 -5.52 -3.75
C SER A 102 -0.38 -4.10 -4.11
N PHE A 103 0.83 -3.89 -4.66
CA PHE A 103 1.30 -2.57 -5.08
C PHE A 103 0.42 -1.95 -6.17
N ALA A 104 0.00 -2.75 -7.16
CA ALA A 104 -0.91 -2.29 -8.22
C ALA A 104 -2.26 -1.84 -7.65
N LEU A 105 -2.89 -2.68 -6.81
CA LEU A 105 -4.18 -2.37 -6.21
C LEU A 105 -4.07 -1.19 -5.24
N PHE A 106 -3.04 -1.14 -4.39
CA PHE A 106 -2.80 -0.04 -3.46
C PHE A 106 -2.62 1.27 -4.22
N GLY A 107 -1.84 1.28 -5.30
CA GLY A 107 -1.70 2.45 -6.18
C GLY A 107 -3.04 2.92 -6.75
N LEU A 108 -3.88 1.99 -7.20
CA LEU A 108 -5.20 2.30 -7.78
C LEU A 108 -6.21 2.88 -6.78
N VAL A 109 -6.07 2.64 -5.46
CA VAL A 109 -7.13 2.94 -4.47
C VAL A 109 -6.73 3.89 -3.35
N PHE A 110 -5.44 3.98 -3.01
CA PHE A 110 -5.00 4.78 -1.85
C PHE A 110 -5.30 6.27 -2.05
N LEU A 111 -4.84 6.86 -3.16
CA LEU A 111 -5.12 8.28 -3.44
C LEU A 111 -6.61 8.53 -3.74
N SER A 112 -7.31 7.54 -4.30
CA SER A 112 -8.76 7.57 -4.51
C SER A 112 -9.54 7.71 -3.20
N THR A 113 -9.01 7.23 -2.08
CA THR A 113 -9.59 7.41 -0.74
C THR A 113 -9.60 8.89 -0.32
N ILE A 114 -8.53 9.62 -0.63
CA ILE A 114 -8.43 11.06 -0.36
C ILE A 114 -9.42 11.83 -1.26
N ALA A 115 -9.51 11.45 -2.54
CA ALA A 115 -10.48 12.01 -3.46
C ALA A 115 -11.93 11.74 -3.01
N ALA A 116 -12.23 10.54 -2.53
CA ALA A 116 -13.55 10.17 -2.00
C ALA A 116 -13.92 10.99 -0.76
N THR A 117 -12.97 11.22 0.14
CA THR A 117 -13.16 12.07 1.33
C THR A 117 -13.48 13.50 0.91
N THR A 118 -12.75 14.04 -0.07
CA THR A 118 -13.00 15.38 -0.62
C THR A 118 -14.39 15.46 -1.26
N ASN A 119 -14.79 14.44 -2.02
CA ASN A 119 -16.11 14.37 -2.63
C ASN A 119 -17.21 14.33 -1.56
N LEU A 120 -17.03 13.53 -0.49
CA LEU A 120 -17.98 13.46 0.61
C LEU A 120 -18.17 14.83 1.31
N VAL A 121 -17.08 15.57 1.54
CA VAL A 121 -17.17 16.94 2.09
C VAL A 121 -17.94 17.86 1.15
N ARG A 122 -17.70 17.77 -0.16
CA ARG A 122 -18.38 18.61 -1.15
C ARG A 122 -19.89 18.35 -1.19
N ILE A 123 -20.30 17.10 -1.01
CA ILE A 123 -21.71 16.73 -1.00
C ILE A 123 -22.36 17.10 0.35
N ALA A 124 -21.65 16.96 1.47
CA ALA A 124 -22.20 17.18 2.81
C ALA A 124 -22.14 18.64 3.31
N ARG A 125 -21.37 19.53 2.67
CA ARG A 125 -21.11 20.89 3.18
C ARG A 125 -21.17 21.97 2.10
N ASN A 126 -21.69 23.13 2.49
CA ASN A 126 -21.76 24.35 1.68
C ASN A 126 -20.35 24.85 1.31
N ALA A 127 -20.22 25.52 0.16
CA ALA A 127 -18.95 25.99 -0.39
C ALA A 127 -18.09 26.79 0.61
N ALA A 128 -18.72 27.61 1.47
CA ALA A 128 -18.03 28.39 2.50
C ALA A 128 -17.31 27.53 3.56
N GLN A 129 -17.76 26.29 3.80
CA GLN A 129 -17.22 25.41 4.84
C GLN A 129 -16.32 24.30 4.30
N GLN A 130 -16.29 24.06 2.98
CA GLN A 130 -15.55 22.94 2.39
C GLN A 130 -14.04 23.01 2.68
N ALA A 131 -13.43 24.20 2.51
CA ALA A 131 -12.01 24.38 2.77
C ALA A 131 -11.64 24.08 4.24
N TYR A 132 -12.48 24.50 5.18
CA TYR A 132 -12.30 24.23 6.61
C TYR A 132 -12.29 22.72 6.91
N TRP A 133 -13.29 21.98 6.42
CA TRP A 133 -13.39 20.55 6.66
C TRP A 133 -12.28 19.75 5.97
N ILE A 134 -11.89 20.12 4.74
CA ILE A 134 -10.72 19.53 4.07
C ILE A 134 -9.44 19.80 4.87
N GLY A 135 -9.31 20.98 5.47
CA GLY A 135 -8.21 21.32 6.38
C GLY A 135 -8.16 20.40 7.60
N ILE A 136 -9.29 20.17 8.26
CA ILE A 136 -9.39 19.22 9.38
C ILE A 136 -8.95 17.81 8.95
N PHE A 137 -9.45 17.31 7.83
CA PHE A 137 -9.04 16.00 7.31
C PHE A 137 -7.53 15.93 7.07
N THR A 138 -6.94 17.00 6.55
CA THR A 138 -5.49 17.08 6.31
C THR A 138 -4.70 17.03 7.62
N VAL A 139 -5.15 17.74 8.66
CA VAL A 139 -4.51 17.71 9.99
C VAL A 139 -4.61 16.30 10.60
N VAL A 140 -5.79 15.69 10.59
CA VAL A 140 -6.00 14.33 11.12
C VAL A 140 -5.16 13.31 10.34
N PHE A 141 -5.10 13.43 9.02
CA PHE A 141 -4.25 12.61 8.17
C PHE A 141 -2.77 12.77 8.52
N GLY A 142 -2.30 14.00 8.71
CA GLY A 142 -0.92 14.29 9.12
C GLY A 142 -0.57 13.68 10.48
N VAL A 143 -1.46 13.77 11.46
CA VAL A 143 -1.29 13.09 12.76
C VAL A 143 -1.21 11.57 12.56
N GLY A 144 -2.07 11.00 11.71
CA GLY A 144 -2.03 9.59 11.36
C GLY A 144 -0.70 9.15 10.73
N GLN A 145 -0.09 9.97 9.87
CA GLN A 145 1.22 9.69 9.25
C GLN A 145 2.37 9.69 10.28
N ILE A 146 2.23 10.42 11.39
CA ILE A 146 3.21 10.44 12.48
C ILE A 146 3.02 9.24 13.41
N VAL A 147 1.79 8.99 13.85
CA VAL A 147 1.45 7.93 14.82
C VAL A 147 1.53 6.54 14.17
N GLY A 148 1.17 6.43 12.89
CA GLY A 148 1.09 5.17 12.15
C GLY A 148 2.36 4.31 12.26
N PRO A 149 3.54 4.80 11.83
CA PRO A 149 4.80 4.05 11.90
C PRO A 149 5.18 3.62 13.32
N VAL A 150 4.90 4.45 14.33
CA VAL A 150 5.18 4.13 15.73
C VAL A 150 4.28 3.00 16.22
N ALA A 151 2.98 3.06 15.91
CA ALA A 151 2.03 2.03 16.28
C ALA A 151 2.31 0.70 15.55
N THR A 152 2.59 0.75 14.25
CA THR A 152 2.92 -0.46 13.48
C THR A 152 4.23 -1.09 13.91
N GLY A 153 5.25 -0.29 14.25
CA GLY A 153 6.48 -0.77 14.86
C GLY A 153 6.24 -1.46 16.21
N ALA A 154 5.50 -0.82 17.12
CA ALA A 154 5.17 -1.40 18.42
C ALA A 154 4.36 -2.71 18.30
N ILE A 155 3.43 -2.79 17.33
CA ILE A 155 2.68 -4.01 17.04
C ILE A 155 3.61 -5.12 16.50
N ALA A 156 4.54 -4.77 15.61
CA ALA A 156 5.51 -5.72 15.07
C ALA A 156 6.39 -6.29 16.18
N ASP A 157 6.88 -5.44 17.09
CA ASP A 157 7.74 -5.83 18.20
C ASP A 157 7.00 -6.72 19.21
N TYR A 158 5.75 -6.38 19.52
CA TYR A 158 4.93 -7.14 20.48
C TYR A 158 4.52 -8.51 19.95
N LEU A 159 4.13 -8.59 18.68
CA LEU A 159 3.66 -9.83 18.05
C LEU A 159 4.77 -10.64 17.39
N GLY A 160 5.99 -10.09 17.30
CA GLY A 160 7.15 -10.73 16.67
C GLY A 160 6.99 -11.00 15.18
N SER A 161 6.08 -10.29 14.48
CA SER A 161 5.79 -10.55 13.07
C SER A 161 5.38 -9.30 12.30
N THR A 162 5.96 -9.11 11.12
CA THR A 162 5.55 -8.07 10.18
C THR A 162 4.17 -8.38 9.57
N ASN A 163 3.82 -9.66 9.42
CA ASN A 163 2.54 -10.07 8.84
C ASN A 163 1.37 -9.69 9.75
N SER A 164 1.54 -9.74 11.07
CA SER A 164 0.48 -9.33 12.00
C SER A 164 0.16 -7.84 11.90
N VAL A 165 1.12 -6.99 11.55
CA VAL A 165 0.86 -5.57 11.29
C VAL A 165 -0.11 -5.38 10.12
N LEU A 166 0.09 -6.13 9.04
CA LEU A 166 -0.78 -6.09 7.85
C LEU A 166 -2.18 -6.61 8.17
N VAL A 167 -2.29 -7.68 8.97
CA VAL A 167 -3.59 -8.22 9.43
C VAL A 167 -4.34 -7.20 10.28
N VAL A 168 -3.67 -6.59 11.27
CA VAL A 168 -4.28 -5.58 12.14
C VAL A 168 -4.70 -4.35 11.33
N SER A 169 -3.86 -3.90 10.39
CA SER A 169 -4.17 -2.77 9.52
C SER A 169 -5.37 -3.05 8.62
N CYS A 170 -5.45 -4.25 8.03
CA CYS A 170 -6.61 -4.67 7.25
C CYS A 170 -7.89 -4.67 8.09
N GLY A 171 -7.83 -5.20 9.32
CA GLY A 171 -8.95 -5.15 10.26
C GLY A 171 -9.41 -3.72 10.57
N LEU A 172 -8.46 -2.82 10.86
CA LEU A 172 -8.74 -1.40 11.11
C LEU A 172 -9.37 -0.71 9.89
N LEU A 173 -8.87 -1.01 8.68
CA LEU A 173 -9.42 -0.48 7.43
C LEU A 173 -10.84 -1.01 7.19
N ILE A 174 -11.12 -2.29 7.46
CA ILE A 174 -12.49 -2.83 7.35
C ILE A 174 -13.44 -2.11 8.31
N VAL A 175 -13.02 -1.87 9.56
CA VAL A 175 -13.82 -1.07 10.52
C VAL A 175 -14.07 0.34 9.97
N GLY A 176 -13.03 0.99 9.45
CA GLY A 176 -13.15 2.30 8.79
C GLY A 176 -14.11 2.30 7.60
N ALA A 177 -14.08 1.26 6.77
CA ALA A 177 -14.99 1.10 5.63
C ALA A 177 -16.44 0.93 6.08
N VAL A 178 -16.68 0.16 7.14
CA VAL A 178 -18.01 -0.01 7.74
C VAL A 178 -18.53 1.34 8.27
N ILE A 179 -17.71 2.07 9.02
CA ILE A 179 -18.07 3.41 9.54
C ILE A 179 -18.39 4.36 8.38
N ALA A 180 -17.54 4.42 7.36
CA ALA A 180 -17.74 5.25 6.18
C ALA A 180 -19.04 4.93 5.45
N ARG A 181 -19.45 3.65 5.41
CA ARG A 181 -20.70 3.24 4.75
C ARG A 181 -21.95 3.87 5.37
N TYR A 182 -21.91 4.16 6.67
CA TYR A 182 -23.01 4.79 7.41
C TYR A 182 -22.98 6.33 7.36
N GLN A 183 -21.95 6.95 6.77
CA GLN A 183 -21.92 8.39 6.55
C GLN A 183 -22.88 8.75 5.40
N ARG A 184 -24.12 9.12 5.76
CA ARG A 184 -25.13 9.65 4.83
C ARG A 184 -25.11 11.17 4.85
N ASN A 185 -25.55 11.78 3.74
CA ASN A 185 -25.85 13.21 3.73
C ASN A 185 -26.84 13.51 4.86
N VAL A 186 -26.52 14.54 5.62
CA VAL A 186 -27.47 15.17 6.52
C VAL A 186 -28.22 16.16 5.64
N ASP A 187 -29.50 15.86 5.37
CA ASP A 187 -30.41 16.77 4.67
C ASP A 187 -30.60 18.08 5.46
#